data_AF-A0A960S1F2-F1
#
_entry.id   AF-A0A960S1F2-F1
#
_cell.length_a   1.000
_cell.length_b   1.000
_cell.length_c   1.000
_cell.angle_alpha   90.00
_cell.angle_beta   90.00
_cell.angle_gamma   90.00
#
_symmetry.space_group_name_H-M   'P 1'
#
loop_
_entity.id
_entity.type
_entity.pdbx_description
1 polymer ?
#
loop_
_entity_poly.entity_id
_entity_poly.type
_entity_poly.pdbx_seq_one_letter_code
_entity_poly.pdbx_strand_id
1 'polypeptide(L)'
;MIYAIALLLFLFSCSSESDRASGQQKSAEHLITRRAGEALFLPPPPEPEAFPQYPWEKRGSCDLPWITKEYFRCKGNPFNPPRSEAKGGETLEIADCGGSEKHSLPLIDGKEGVYPILIDLLNYLQERAKKRVVITSAHRCPDHNTYVNSAPSNQTSKHLIAAEVSFYVQGYEEMPESIVRMIQDYYQTDSQVKDDRRYTVFTRYEKEDTNVSTPPWMNQEIFIKLFKKDEGRDFDNRHPYPYLSIQVRYDREKKARVFYSWDKAYNNFLRY
;
A
#
# COMPACT_ATOMS: atom_id res chain seq x y z
N MET A 1 32.05 9.80 52.98
CA MET A 1 33.01 8.87 52.33
C MET A 1 32.61 7.41 52.55
N ILE A 2 31.33 7.05 52.34
CA ILE A 2 30.78 5.70 52.60
C ILE A 2 30.08 5.10 51.35
N TYR A 3 29.80 5.90 50.33
CA TYR A 3 29.12 5.41 49.11
C TYR A 3 30.06 4.91 47.98
N ALA A 4 31.39 4.97 48.18
CA ALA A 4 32.35 4.53 47.17
C ALA A 4 32.76 3.04 47.28
N ILE A 5 32.35 2.35 48.37
CA ILE A 5 32.75 0.95 48.63
C ILE A 5 31.72 -0.06 48.08
N ALA A 6 30.47 0.36 47.86
CA ALA A 6 29.41 -0.51 47.36
C ALA A 6 29.45 -0.78 45.83
N LEU A 7 30.21 0.01 45.07
CA LEU A 7 30.28 -0.13 43.60
C LEU A 7 31.40 -1.06 43.09
N LEU A 8 32.29 -1.52 43.98
CA LEU A 8 33.45 -2.36 43.62
C LEU A 8 33.22 -3.87 43.83
N LEU A 9 32.06 -4.28 44.36
CA LEU A 9 31.76 -5.69 44.64
C LEU A 9 30.91 -6.40 43.57
N PHE A 10 30.49 -5.71 42.51
CA PHE A 10 29.69 -6.31 41.43
C PHE A 10 30.48 -6.64 40.14
N LEU A 11 31.81 -6.48 40.14
CA LEU A 11 32.64 -6.68 38.94
C LEU A 11 33.63 -7.86 39.01
N PHE A 12 33.55 -8.72 40.03
CA PHE A 12 34.34 -9.95 40.09
C PHE A 12 33.49 -11.14 40.55
N SER A 13 32.90 -11.86 39.60
CA SER A 13 32.77 -13.32 39.75
C SER A 13 32.87 -13.97 38.37
N CYS A 14 34.11 -14.15 37.94
CA CYS A 14 34.49 -15.07 36.88
C CYS A 14 34.34 -16.53 37.35
N SER A 15 33.97 -17.37 36.39
CA SER A 15 34.36 -18.78 36.18
C SER A 15 34.42 -19.76 37.37
N SER A 16 33.79 -20.92 37.17
CA SER A 16 34.47 -22.17 37.50
C SER A 16 34.05 -23.28 36.53
N GLU A 17 35.00 -23.71 35.73
CA GLU A 17 34.96 -24.94 34.94
C GLU A 17 35.36 -26.13 35.83
N SER A 18 34.69 -27.27 35.59
CA SER A 18 35.10 -28.66 35.85
C SER A 18 35.31 -29.17 37.30
N ASP A 19 34.41 -30.09 37.66
CA ASP A 19 34.64 -31.42 38.24
C ASP A 19 35.63 -31.63 39.38
N ARG A 20 35.08 -32.03 40.55
CA ARG A 20 35.43 -33.31 41.19
C ARG A 20 34.42 -33.71 42.28
N ALA A 21 34.05 -34.99 42.20
CA ALA A 21 33.08 -35.70 43.03
C ALA A 21 33.38 -35.70 44.54
N SER A 22 32.34 -35.61 45.36
CA SER A 22 31.90 -36.70 46.26
C SER A 22 30.84 -36.19 47.25
N GLY A 23 29.74 -36.94 47.39
CA GLY A 23 28.67 -36.60 48.31
C GLY A 23 27.36 -37.26 47.91
N GLN A 24 27.31 -38.59 47.97
CA GLN A 24 26.10 -39.37 47.77
C GLN A 24 24.99 -38.91 48.71
N GLN A 25 23.85 -38.50 48.16
CA GLN A 25 22.57 -38.58 48.84
C GLN A 25 21.58 -39.28 47.93
N LYS A 26 21.29 -40.54 48.27
CA LYS A 26 20.30 -41.39 47.62
C LYS A 26 18.90 -40.80 47.83
N SER A 27 18.32 -40.19 46.81
CA SER A 27 16.87 -40.32 46.58
C SER A 27 16.69 -41.47 45.61
N ALA A 28 15.89 -42.46 45.99
CA ALA A 28 15.52 -43.57 45.11
C ALA A 28 14.83 -43.02 43.86
N GLU A 29 15.60 -42.84 42.79
CA GLU A 29 15.03 -42.70 41.45
C GLU A 29 14.36 -44.03 41.14
N HIS A 30 13.02 -44.05 41.14
CA HIS A 30 12.30 -45.08 40.43
C HIS A 30 12.69 -44.96 38.96
N LEU A 31 13.71 -45.72 38.53
CA LEU A 31 14.04 -45.89 37.13
C LEU A 31 12.80 -46.48 36.45
N ILE A 32 12.08 -45.63 35.73
CA ILE A 32 10.97 -46.05 34.88
C ILE A 32 11.60 -46.87 33.76
N THR A 33 11.63 -48.20 33.94
CA THR A 33 12.13 -49.14 32.95
C THR A 33 10.97 -49.66 32.11
N ARG A 34 11.17 -49.67 30.79
CA ARG A 34 10.20 -50.25 29.86
C ARG A 34 10.07 -51.75 30.09
N ARG A 35 8.84 -52.26 30.05
CA ARG A 35 8.59 -53.70 30.15
C ARG A 35 8.97 -54.39 28.84
N ALA A 36 9.58 -55.57 28.93
CA ALA A 36 9.87 -56.41 27.78
C ALA A 36 8.53 -56.83 27.12
N GLY A 37 8.15 -56.14 26.05
CA GLY A 37 6.86 -56.31 25.37
C GLY A 37 6.08 -55.02 25.11
N GLU A 38 6.54 -53.87 25.60
CA GLU A 38 5.96 -52.58 25.20
C GLU A 38 6.23 -52.32 23.71
N ALA A 39 5.16 -52.37 22.92
CA ALA A 39 5.20 -51.93 21.53
C ALA A 39 5.32 -50.39 21.52
N LEU A 40 6.40 -49.89 20.93
CA LEU A 40 6.54 -48.48 20.58
C LEU A 40 5.49 -48.16 19.52
N PHE A 41 4.44 -47.42 19.90
CA PHE A 41 3.61 -46.75 18.91
C PHE A 41 4.47 -45.67 18.26
N LEU A 42 5.02 -45.97 17.09
CA LEU A 42 5.65 -44.99 16.23
C LEU A 42 4.51 -44.36 15.43
N PRO A 43 4.04 -43.15 15.79
CA PRO A 43 3.09 -42.46 14.93
C PRO A 43 3.72 -42.33 13.54
N PRO A 44 2.94 -42.45 12.46
CA PRO A 44 3.45 -42.14 11.14
C PRO A 44 4.05 -40.72 11.16
N PRO A 45 5.13 -40.48 10.39
CA PRO A 45 5.68 -39.14 10.27
C PRO A 45 4.55 -38.19 9.86
N PRO A 46 4.43 -37.01 10.49
CA PRO A 46 3.37 -36.07 10.15
C PRO A 46 3.45 -35.76 8.67
N GLU A 47 2.35 -35.99 7.96
CA GLU A 47 2.25 -35.56 6.57
C GLU A 47 2.20 -34.04 6.57
N PRO A 48 3.05 -33.35 5.78
CA PRO A 48 2.95 -31.92 5.63
C PRO A 48 1.61 -31.58 4.97
N GLU A 49 0.64 -31.16 5.79
CA GLU A 49 -0.62 -30.66 5.29
C GLU A 49 -0.35 -29.32 4.58
N ALA A 50 -0.68 -29.26 3.30
CA ALA A 50 -0.61 -28.01 2.57
C ALA A 50 -1.56 -27.01 3.24
N PHE A 51 -1.03 -25.85 3.65
CA PHE A 51 -1.85 -24.81 4.24
C PHE A 51 -3.04 -24.52 3.32
N PRO A 52 -4.27 -24.45 3.86
CA PRO A 52 -5.43 -24.12 3.04
C PRO A 52 -5.19 -22.75 2.43
N GLN A 53 -5.18 -22.69 1.09
CA GLN A 53 -5.00 -21.44 0.38
C GLN A 53 -6.11 -20.46 0.78
N TYR A 54 -5.71 -19.25 1.14
CA TYR A 54 -6.64 -18.20 1.50
C TYR A 54 -7.50 -17.81 0.29
N PRO A 55 -8.74 -17.33 0.48
CA PRO A 55 -9.63 -16.98 -0.63
C PRO A 55 -9.03 -15.98 -1.65
N TRP A 56 -8.09 -15.12 -1.21
CA TRP A 56 -7.38 -14.18 -2.08
C TRP A 56 -6.20 -14.79 -2.86
N GLU A 57 -5.70 -15.96 -2.45
CA GLU A 57 -4.67 -16.73 -3.19
C GLU A 57 -5.28 -17.53 -4.33
N LYS A 58 -6.56 -17.88 -4.23
CA LYS A 58 -7.27 -18.71 -5.23
C LYS A 58 -7.55 -18.02 -6.58
N ARG A 59 -7.27 -16.71 -6.71
CA ARG A 59 -7.63 -15.91 -7.89
C ARG A 59 -6.44 -15.39 -8.70
N GLY A 60 -5.21 -15.68 -8.31
CA GLY A 60 -4.01 -15.17 -9.00
C GLY A 60 -3.38 -16.21 -9.92
N SER A 61 -3.28 -15.92 -11.22
CA SER A 61 -2.48 -16.71 -12.17
C SER A 61 -0.97 -16.38 -12.09
N CYS A 62 -0.57 -15.45 -11.22
CA CYS A 62 0.80 -14.99 -11.04
C CYS A 62 1.19 -15.03 -9.57
N ASP A 63 2.46 -15.29 -9.26
CA ASP A 63 3.03 -15.38 -7.91
C ASP A 63 3.07 -14.03 -7.14
N LEU A 64 2.18 -13.09 -7.47
CA LEU A 64 2.10 -11.75 -6.90
C LEU A 64 0.79 -11.59 -6.11
N PRO A 65 0.84 -10.91 -4.95
CA PRO A 65 -0.37 -10.64 -4.18
C PRO A 65 -1.33 -9.76 -4.97
N TRP A 66 -2.62 -10.07 -4.88
CA TRP A 66 -3.68 -9.28 -5.49
C TRP A 66 -3.77 -7.90 -4.81
N ILE A 67 -3.88 -6.85 -5.61
CA ILE A 67 -4.13 -5.51 -5.10
C ILE A 67 -5.58 -5.45 -4.62
N THR A 68 -5.74 -5.15 -3.34
CA THR A 68 -7.05 -4.93 -2.71
C THR A 68 -7.23 -3.46 -2.37
N LYS A 69 -8.41 -3.07 -1.88
CA LYS A 69 -8.65 -1.70 -1.40
C LYS A 69 -7.66 -1.27 -0.30
N GLU A 70 -7.06 -2.20 0.45
CA GLU A 70 -6.12 -1.89 1.52
C GLU A 70 -4.84 -1.22 0.99
N TYR A 71 -4.44 -1.52 -0.24
CA TYR A 71 -3.30 -0.87 -0.92
C TYR A 71 -3.56 0.60 -1.25
N PHE A 72 -4.81 1.04 -1.15
CA PHE A 72 -5.20 2.41 -1.41
C PHE A 72 -5.27 3.26 -0.15
N ARG A 73 -5.03 2.69 1.04
CA ARG A 73 -5.04 3.49 2.28
C ARG A 73 -4.00 4.60 2.25
N CYS A 74 -4.28 5.64 3.02
CA CYS A 74 -3.37 6.76 3.15
C CYS A 74 -2.05 6.34 3.80
N LYS A 75 -0.97 6.84 3.21
CA LYS A 75 0.41 6.53 3.60
C LYS A 75 1.03 7.60 4.50
N GLY A 76 0.22 8.51 5.04
CA GLY A 76 0.71 9.49 6.00
C GLY A 76 1.38 8.81 7.18
N ASN A 77 2.43 9.44 7.68
CA ASN A 77 3.23 8.90 8.76
C ASN A 77 3.49 10.02 9.78
N PRO A 78 3.09 9.86 11.06
CA PRO A 78 3.24 10.93 12.05
C PRO A 78 4.71 11.16 12.44
N PHE A 79 5.62 10.27 12.04
CA PHE A 79 7.06 10.41 12.21
C PHE A 79 7.74 11.15 11.04
N ASN A 80 6.99 11.50 9.99
CA ASN A 80 7.52 12.38 8.96
C ASN A 80 7.82 13.77 9.56
N PRO A 81 8.97 14.37 9.23
CA PRO A 81 9.34 15.67 9.79
C PRO A 81 8.31 16.74 9.34
N PRO A 82 7.85 17.63 10.24
CA PRO A 82 7.02 18.76 9.85
C PRO A 82 7.72 19.60 8.78
N ARG A 83 6.93 20.14 7.86
CA ARG A 83 7.40 21.09 6.85
C ARG A 83 6.94 22.49 7.21
N SER A 84 7.77 23.48 6.90
CA SER A 84 7.44 24.88 7.15
C SER A 84 7.12 25.57 5.83
N GLU A 85 6.04 26.35 5.80
CA GLU A 85 5.69 27.20 4.66
C GLU A 85 5.44 28.63 5.12
N ALA A 86 6.03 29.59 4.41
CA ALA A 86 5.72 31.00 4.61
C ALA A 86 4.37 31.33 3.93
N LYS A 87 3.36 31.71 4.72
CA LYS A 87 2.05 32.12 4.21
C LYS A 87 1.59 33.38 4.91
N GLY A 88 1.43 34.47 4.16
CA GLY A 88 0.97 35.74 4.72
C GLY A 88 1.96 36.41 5.69
N GLY A 89 3.27 36.10 5.59
CA GLY A 89 4.29 36.62 6.51
C GLY A 89 4.50 35.79 7.77
N GLU A 90 3.68 34.75 7.99
CA GLU A 90 3.84 33.79 9.07
C GLU A 90 4.42 32.47 8.56
N THR A 91 5.19 31.79 9.41
CA THR A 91 5.67 30.43 9.15
C THR A 91 4.66 29.44 9.68
N LEU A 92 3.97 28.74 8.78
CA LEU A 92 3.06 27.65 9.13
C LEU A 92 3.83 26.34 9.14
N GLU A 93 3.81 25.64 10.28
CA GLU A 93 4.25 24.25 10.36
C GLU A 93 3.10 23.31 9.98
N ILE A 94 3.38 22.41 9.04
CA ILE A 94 2.42 21.42 8.53
C ILE A 94 2.98 20.05 8.88
N ALA A 95 2.33 19.35 9.80
CA ALA A 95 2.62 17.97 10.13
C ALA A 95 1.86 17.01 9.21
N ASP A 96 2.39 15.80 9.06
CA ASP A 96 1.72 14.73 8.34
C ASP A 96 0.65 14.05 9.22
N CYS A 97 -0.26 13.30 8.61
CA CYS A 97 -1.27 12.53 9.33
C CYS A 97 -0.72 11.19 9.85
N GLY A 98 -1.53 10.46 10.62
CA GLY A 98 -1.20 9.12 11.10
C GLY A 98 -1.49 7.95 10.14
N GLY A 99 -1.83 8.27 8.88
CA GLY A 99 -2.15 7.30 7.84
C GLY A 99 -3.33 6.38 8.18
N SER A 100 -3.24 5.15 7.69
CA SER A 100 -4.25 4.10 7.89
C SER A 100 -4.60 3.76 9.33
N GLU A 101 -3.73 4.09 10.29
CA GLU A 101 -3.95 3.82 11.70
C GLU A 101 -4.87 4.85 12.38
N LYS A 102 -4.99 6.04 11.79
CA LYS A 102 -5.77 7.15 12.36
C LYS A 102 -7.06 7.45 11.62
N HIS A 103 -7.22 6.94 10.42
CA HIS A 103 -8.44 7.14 9.66
C HIS A 103 -8.69 6.06 8.61
N SER A 104 -9.95 5.98 8.19
CA SER A 104 -10.41 5.04 7.17
C SER A 104 -10.07 5.47 5.75
N LEU A 105 -10.40 4.60 4.79
CA LEU A 105 -10.69 5.03 3.41
C LEU A 105 -11.98 5.87 3.36
N PRO A 106 -12.23 6.61 2.26
CA PRO A 106 -13.51 7.29 2.07
C PRO A 106 -14.70 6.32 2.11
N LEU A 107 -15.83 6.78 2.63
CA LEU A 107 -17.06 6.02 2.68
C LEU A 107 -17.83 6.16 1.36
N ILE A 108 -17.85 5.10 0.56
CA ILE A 108 -18.68 5.03 -0.65
C ILE A 108 -19.93 4.24 -0.26
N ASP A 109 -21.09 4.91 -0.30
CA ASP A 109 -22.38 4.35 0.15
C ASP A 109 -22.34 3.81 1.59
N GLY A 110 -21.70 4.57 2.49
CA GLY A 110 -21.61 4.24 3.91
C GLY A 110 -20.58 3.17 4.26
N LYS A 111 -19.76 2.70 3.32
CA LYS A 111 -18.70 1.71 3.56
C LYS A 111 -17.35 2.19 3.04
N GLU A 112 -16.27 1.85 3.75
CA GLU A 112 -14.91 2.10 3.26
C GLU A 112 -14.72 1.54 1.85
N GLY A 113 -14.42 2.41 0.89
CA GLY A 113 -14.41 2.07 -0.52
C GLY A 113 -13.37 2.81 -1.35
N VAL A 114 -13.05 2.18 -2.47
CA VAL A 114 -12.27 2.70 -3.60
C VAL A 114 -13.08 2.37 -4.85
N TYR A 115 -12.95 3.17 -5.90
CA TYR A 115 -13.62 2.89 -7.17
C TYR A 115 -13.11 1.57 -7.77
N PRO A 116 -13.97 0.57 -8.03
CA PRO A 116 -13.55 -0.78 -8.46
C PRO A 116 -12.64 -0.79 -9.68
N ILE A 117 -12.90 0.06 -10.68
CA ILE A 117 -12.09 0.16 -11.89
C ILE A 117 -10.60 0.40 -11.62
N LEU A 118 -10.23 1.12 -10.55
CA LEU A 118 -8.83 1.31 -10.19
C LEU A 118 -8.19 -0.02 -9.75
N ILE A 119 -8.90 -0.81 -8.95
CA ILE A 119 -8.42 -2.13 -8.50
C ILE A 119 -8.33 -3.09 -9.70
N ASP A 120 -9.34 -3.10 -10.56
CA ASP A 120 -9.39 -3.98 -11.73
C ASP A 120 -8.24 -3.69 -12.70
N LEU A 121 -8.00 -2.42 -13.01
CA LEU A 121 -6.90 -2.01 -13.89
C LEU A 121 -5.53 -2.38 -13.32
N LEU A 122 -5.27 -2.08 -12.04
CA LEU A 122 -3.96 -2.38 -11.45
C LEU A 122 -3.70 -3.90 -11.37
N ASN A 123 -4.74 -4.70 -11.09
CA ASN A 123 -4.58 -6.15 -11.09
C ASN A 123 -4.43 -6.73 -12.50
N TYR A 124 -5.18 -6.22 -13.48
CA TYR A 124 -4.99 -6.58 -14.88
C TYR A 124 -3.54 -6.30 -15.32
N LEU A 125 -2.98 -5.15 -14.91
CA LEU A 125 -1.58 -4.83 -15.17
C LEU A 125 -0.61 -5.81 -14.52
N GLN A 126 -0.81 -6.18 -13.24
CA GLN A 126 0.03 -7.19 -12.59
C GLN A 126 -0.03 -8.54 -13.32
N GLU A 127 -1.23 -8.97 -13.70
CA GLU A 127 -1.44 -10.23 -14.39
C GLU A 127 -0.84 -10.22 -15.80
N ARG A 128 -1.00 -9.12 -16.54
CA ARG A 128 -0.54 -9.00 -17.93
C ARG A 128 0.96 -8.82 -18.02
N ALA A 129 1.55 -7.99 -17.14
CA ALA A 129 2.98 -7.75 -17.11
C ALA A 129 3.75 -8.87 -16.40
N LYS A 130 3.08 -9.66 -15.54
CA LYS A 130 3.73 -10.60 -14.59
C LYS A 130 4.79 -9.89 -13.73
N LYS A 131 4.49 -8.64 -13.37
CA LYS A 131 5.35 -7.75 -12.58
C LYS A 131 4.53 -7.04 -11.53
N ARG A 132 5.20 -6.71 -10.42
CA ARG A 132 4.58 -5.98 -9.32
C ARG A 132 4.23 -4.56 -9.77
N VAL A 133 3.00 -4.17 -9.48
CA VAL A 133 2.56 -2.77 -9.57
C VAL A 133 2.88 -2.11 -8.23
N VAL A 134 3.66 -1.04 -8.25
CA VAL A 134 4.04 -0.26 -7.07
C VAL A 134 3.18 1.00 -7.03
N ILE A 135 2.15 0.98 -6.20
CA ILE A 135 1.33 2.15 -5.91
C ILE A 135 2.17 3.10 -5.07
N THR A 136 2.39 4.32 -5.55
CA THR A 136 3.15 5.36 -4.84
C THR A 136 2.21 6.22 -4.01
N SER A 137 1.08 6.64 -4.57
CA SER A 137 0.03 7.39 -3.88
C SER A 137 -1.36 6.91 -4.29
N ALA A 138 -2.30 6.88 -3.35
CA ALA A 138 -3.69 6.46 -3.57
C ALA A 138 -4.65 7.36 -2.79
N HIS A 139 -5.36 6.90 -1.77
CA HIS A 139 -6.12 7.83 -0.94
C HIS A 139 -5.17 8.74 -0.15
N ARG A 140 -5.45 10.04 -0.15
CA ARG A 140 -4.84 11.00 0.78
C ARG A 140 -5.95 11.58 1.64
N CYS A 141 -5.83 11.59 2.97
CA CYS A 141 -6.74 12.42 3.76
C CYS A 141 -6.37 13.91 3.57
N PRO A 142 -7.23 14.85 4.00
CA PRO A 142 -6.94 16.27 3.88
C PRO A 142 -5.58 16.69 4.45
N ASP A 143 -5.26 16.24 5.67
CA ASP A 143 -4.02 16.60 6.36
C ASP A 143 -2.80 16.10 5.58
N HIS A 144 -2.80 14.83 5.17
CA HIS A 144 -1.72 14.26 4.37
C HIS A 144 -1.61 14.91 2.99
N ASN A 145 -2.75 15.21 2.33
CA ASN A 145 -2.73 15.88 1.04
C ASN A 145 -2.11 17.28 1.15
N THR A 146 -2.45 18.02 2.21
CA THR A 146 -1.83 19.32 2.52
C THR A 146 -0.35 19.15 2.88
N TYR A 147 0.03 18.10 3.63
CA TYR A 147 1.43 17.80 3.94
C TYR A 147 2.24 17.50 2.67
N VAL A 148 1.70 16.71 1.75
CA VAL A 148 2.41 16.34 0.51
C VAL A 148 2.57 17.53 -0.43
N ASN A 149 1.51 18.35 -0.57
CA ASN A 149 1.51 19.57 -1.37
C ASN A 149 0.33 20.49 -1.00
N SER A 150 0.58 21.67 -0.42
CA SER A 150 -0.45 22.66 -0.04
C SER A 150 -0.87 23.61 -1.17
N ALA A 151 -0.27 23.50 -2.36
CA ALA A 151 -0.60 24.38 -3.47
C ALA A 151 -2.12 24.35 -3.75
N PRO A 152 -2.73 25.48 -4.12
CA PRO A 152 -4.18 25.53 -4.40
C PRO A 152 -4.65 24.48 -5.42
N SER A 153 -3.82 24.16 -6.41
CA SER A 153 -4.11 23.13 -7.41
C SER A 153 -4.25 21.71 -6.84
N ASN A 154 -3.66 21.44 -5.67
CA ASN A 154 -3.74 20.13 -5.02
C ASN A 154 -4.95 20.00 -4.08
N GLN A 155 -5.65 21.09 -3.76
CA GLN A 155 -6.80 21.08 -2.85
C GLN A 155 -8.03 20.39 -3.44
N THR A 156 -8.09 20.23 -4.76
CA THR A 156 -9.18 19.52 -5.47
C THR A 156 -8.72 18.18 -6.04
N SER A 157 -7.64 17.61 -5.48
CA SER A 157 -7.09 16.32 -5.91
C SER A 157 -8.11 15.18 -5.77
N LYS A 158 -8.13 14.26 -6.73
CA LYS A 158 -9.02 13.09 -6.67
C LYS A 158 -8.50 12.00 -5.74
N HIS A 159 -7.24 12.09 -5.31
CA HIS A 159 -6.69 11.28 -4.22
C HIS A 159 -7.49 11.48 -2.91
N LEU A 160 -8.03 12.68 -2.67
CA LEU A 160 -8.86 12.99 -1.49
C LEU A 160 -10.14 12.15 -1.39
N ILE A 161 -10.66 11.72 -2.53
CA ILE A 161 -11.92 10.95 -2.61
C ILE A 161 -11.69 9.50 -3.09
N ALA A 162 -10.45 9.00 -2.99
CA ALA A 162 -10.03 7.68 -3.46
C ALA A 162 -10.38 7.38 -4.93
N ALA A 163 -10.47 8.43 -5.76
CA ALA A 163 -10.77 8.36 -7.20
C ALA A 163 -9.53 8.56 -8.08
N GLU A 164 -8.33 8.45 -7.49
CA GLU A 164 -7.06 8.60 -8.18
C GLU A 164 -6.02 7.68 -7.56
N VAL A 165 -5.16 7.12 -8.41
CA VAL A 165 -4.01 6.32 -7.99
C VAL A 165 -2.80 6.64 -8.86
N SER A 166 -1.66 6.85 -8.20
CA SER A 166 -0.35 7.04 -8.81
C SER A 166 0.49 5.78 -8.58
N PHE A 167 1.14 5.29 -9.63
CA PHE A 167 1.90 4.04 -9.59
C PHE A 167 2.92 3.91 -10.73
N TYR A 168 3.84 2.95 -10.59
CA TYR A 168 4.65 2.43 -11.68
C TYR A 168 4.67 0.90 -11.64
N VAL A 169 5.15 0.26 -12.71
CA VAL A 169 5.25 -1.20 -12.81
C VAL A 169 6.72 -1.59 -12.84
N GLN A 170 7.12 -2.51 -11.96
CA GLN A 170 8.51 -2.94 -11.87
C GLN A 170 8.98 -3.58 -13.18
N GLY A 171 10.14 -3.17 -13.69
CA GLY A 171 10.69 -3.60 -14.98
C GLY A 171 10.12 -2.86 -16.20
N TYR A 172 9.21 -1.90 -15.99
CA TYR A 172 8.65 -1.04 -17.04
C TYR A 172 8.96 0.45 -16.81
N GLU A 173 9.91 0.76 -15.91
CA GLU A 173 10.27 2.14 -15.52
C GLU A 173 10.70 2.99 -16.72
N GLU A 174 11.41 2.40 -17.68
CA GLU A 174 11.89 3.10 -18.89
C GLU A 174 10.94 2.97 -20.09
N MET A 175 9.78 2.33 -19.92
CA MET A 175 8.77 2.18 -20.98
C MET A 175 7.33 2.32 -20.46
N PRO A 176 7.00 3.42 -19.76
CA PRO A 176 5.70 3.60 -19.13
C PRO A 176 4.54 3.66 -20.14
N GLU A 177 4.78 4.03 -21.41
CA GLU A 177 3.77 4.01 -22.46
C GLU A 177 3.26 2.60 -22.78
N SER A 178 4.08 1.57 -22.56
CA SER A 178 3.63 0.18 -22.69
C SER A 178 2.54 -0.16 -21.68
N ILE A 179 2.61 0.41 -20.47
CA ILE A 179 1.58 0.25 -19.44
C ILE A 179 0.29 0.98 -19.86
N VAL A 180 0.40 2.17 -20.46
CA VAL A 180 -0.76 2.88 -21.03
C VAL A 180 -1.46 2.04 -22.10
N ARG A 181 -0.71 1.37 -22.98
CA ARG A 181 -1.29 0.46 -23.99
C ARG A 181 -2.00 -0.72 -23.33
N MET A 182 -1.42 -1.34 -22.30
CA MET A 182 -2.10 -2.40 -21.57
C MET A 182 -3.41 -1.92 -20.93
N ILE A 183 -3.44 -0.70 -20.38
CA ILE A 183 -4.69 -0.11 -19.87
C ILE A 183 -5.72 0.05 -21.00
N GLN A 184 -5.31 0.45 -22.20
CA GLN A 184 -6.22 0.56 -23.34
C GLN A 184 -6.73 -0.81 -23.78
N ASP A 185 -5.87 -1.84 -23.80
CA ASP A 185 -6.22 -3.23 -24.13
C ASP A 185 -7.23 -3.83 -23.15
N TYR A 186 -7.18 -3.46 -21.87
CA TYR A 186 -8.18 -3.86 -20.88
C TYR A 186 -9.60 -3.54 -21.37
N TYR A 187 -9.83 -2.31 -21.84
CA TYR A 187 -11.15 -1.89 -22.31
C TYR A 187 -11.61 -2.61 -23.57
N GLN A 188 -10.69 -3.08 -24.41
CA GLN A 188 -11.03 -3.87 -25.60
C GLN A 188 -11.49 -5.29 -25.26
N THR A 189 -11.12 -5.79 -24.08
CA THR A 189 -11.38 -7.16 -23.64
C THR A 189 -12.44 -7.26 -22.54
N ASP A 190 -12.73 -6.14 -21.87
CA ASP A 190 -13.76 -6.04 -20.84
C ASP A 190 -15.16 -6.30 -21.43
N SER A 191 -15.73 -7.45 -21.07
CA SER A 191 -17.06 -7.89 -21.52
C SER A 191 -18.19 -6.89 -21.27
N GLN A 192 -18.06 -5.98 -20.31
CA GLN A 192 -19.09 -5.01 -19.99
C GLN A 192 -19.13 -3.81 -20.94
N VAL A 193 -17.98 -3.46 -21.55
CA VAL A 193 -17.83 -2.19 -22.29
C VAL A 193 -17.10 -2.31 -23.62
N LYS A 194 -16.58 -3.49 -23.99
CA LYS A 194 -15.82 -3.71 -25.24
C LYS A 194 -16.55 -3.23 -26.51
N ASP A 195 -17.87 -3.24 -26.51
CA ASP A 195 -18.70 -2.83 -27.65
C ASP A 195 -19.12 -1.34 -27.60
N ASP A 196 -18.76 -0.61 -26.53
CA ASP A 196 -19.06 0.81 -26.35
C ASP A 196 -17.84 1.69 -26.60
N ARG A 197 -17.86 2.39 -27.74
CA ARG A 197 -16.79 3.30 -28.19
C ARG A 197 -16.45 4.40 -27.19
N ARG A 198 -17.36 4.79 -26.30
CA ARG A 198 -17.09 5.81 -25.28
C ARG A 198 -16.03 5.32 -24.28
N TYR A 199 -15.94 4.02 -24.06
CA TYR A 199 -14.97 3.40 -23.16
C TYR A 199 -13.74 2.89 -23.93
N THR A 200 -13.92 2.32 -25.12
CA THR A 200 -12.81 1.69 -25.85
C THR A 200 -11.94 2.67 -26.64
N VAL A 201 -12.46 3.84 -27.02
CA VAL A 201 -11.68 4.85 -27.74
C VAL A 201 -11.09 5.85 -26.77
N PHE A 202 -9.75 5.89 -26.70
CA PHE A 202 -9.02 6.88 -25.94
C PHE A 202 -8.67 8.09 -26.82
N THR A 203 -8.94 9.27 -26.30
CA THR A 203 -8.59 10.57 -26.91
C THR A 203 -7.48 11.23 -26.12
N ARG A 204 -6.69 12.08 -26.79
CA ARG A 204 -5.73 12.95 -26.12
C ARG A 204 -6.46 14.15 -25.52
N TYR A 205 -6.07 14.55 -24.32
CA TYR A 205 -6.55 15.75 -23.69
C TYR A 205 -5.65 16.93 -24.09
N GLU A 206 -6.17 17.83 -24.91
CA GLU A 206 -5.38 18.86 -25.61
C GLU A 206 -5.29 20.19 -24.85
N LYS A 207 -5.96 20.32 -23.70
CA LYS A 207 -5.89 21.55 -22.90
C LYS A 207 -4.60 21.59 -22.10
N GLU A 208 -4.02 22.80 -21.99
CA GLU A 208 -2.77 23.06 -21.26
C GLU A 208 -2.96 23.24 -19.75
N ASP A 209 -4.10 22.83 -19.19
CA ASP A 209 -4.43 22.92 -17.75
C ASP A 209 -3.96 21.68 -16.97
N THR A 210 -2.90 21.02 -17.42
CA THR A 210 -2.33 19.82 -16.78
C THR A 210 -0.88 20.05 -16.35
N ASN A 211 -0.45 19.28 -15.36
CA ASN A 211 0.89 19.37 -14.78
C ASN A 211 1.88 18.34 -15.38
N VAL A 212 1.65 17.93 -16.63
CA VAL A 212 2.47 16.95 -17.35
C VAL A 212 2.75 17.46 -18.76
N SER A 213 3.96 17.22 -19.28
CA SER A 213 4.30 17.59 -20.66
C SER A 213 3.73 16.63 -21.71
N THR A 214 3.43 15.39 -21.34
CA THR A 214 2.78 14.42 -22.24
C THR A 214 1.26 14.60 -22.17
N PRO A 215 0.56 14.94 -23.27
CA PRO A 215 -0.89 15.13 -23.25
C PRO A 215 -1.61 13.90 -22.69
N PRO A 216 -2.43 14.01 -21.63
CA PRO A 216 -3.08 12.85 -21.03
C PRO A 216 -3.99 12.08 -21.99
N TRP A 217 -4.23 10.81 -21.70
CA TRP A 217 -5.22 10.00 -22.42
C TRP A 217 -6.51 9.95 -21.62
N MET A 218 -7.66 9.94 -22.30
CA MET A 218 -8.94 9.80 -21.62
C MET A 218 -9.97 9.06 -22.47
N ASN A 219 -10.82 8.29 -21.79
CA ASN A 219 -12.08 7.74 -22.30
C ASN A 219 -13.21 8.21 -21.38
N GLN A 220 -14.42 7.65 -21.51
CA GLN A 220 -15.55 7.95 -20.63
C GLN A 220 -15.25 7.75 -19.14
N GLU A 221 -14.50 6.72 -18.79
CA GLU A 221 -14.36 6.25 -17.40
C GLU A 221 -13.13 6.78 -16.68
N ILE A 222 -11.99 6.92 -17.37
CA ILE A 222 -10.72 7.26 -16.76
C ILE A 222 -9.96 8.35 -17.52
N PHE A 223 -9.05 8.98 -16.79
CA PHE A 223 -8.08 9.96 -17.28
C PHE A 223 -6.69 9.52 -16.83
N ILE A 224 -5.77 9.32 -17.77
CA ILE A 224 -4.44 8.77 -17.55
C ILE A 224 -3.39 9.85 -17.80
N LYS A 225 -2.63 10.19 -16.76
CA LYS A 225 -1.47 11.08 -16.85
C LYS A 225 -0.19 10.26 -16.83
N LEU A 226 0.79 10.66 -17.65
CA LEU A 226 2.16 10.16 -17.58
C LEU A 226 3.07 11.29 -17.09
N PHE A 227 3.67 11.09 -15.93
CA PHE A 227 4.65 11.98 -15.33
C PHE A 227 6.05 11.48 -15.71
N LYS A 228 6.84 12.35 -16.35
CA LYS A 228 8.26 12.09 -16.62
C LYS A 228 9.09 12.13 -15.34
N LYS A 229 10.37 11.77 -15.45
CA LYS A 229 11.31 11.62 -14.32
C LYS A 229 11.35 12.86 -13.39
N ASP A 230 11.18 14.05 -13.92
CA ASP A 230 11.27 15.30 -13.15
C ASP A 230 9.90 15.99 -12.95
N GLU A 231 8.80 15.33 -13.31
CA GLU A 231 7.45 15.90 -13.22
C GLU A 231 6.69 15.39 -11.99
N GLY A 232 5.87 16.26 -11.39
CA GLY A 232 4.91 15.87 -10.35
C GLY A 232 5.55 15.25 -9.10
N ARG A 233 6.79 15.62 -8.78
CA ARG A 233 7.48 15.11 -7.59
C ARG A 233 6.94 15.77 -6.33
N ASP A 234 6.58 14.93 -5.38
CA ASP A 234 6.08 15.33 -4.06
C ASP A 234 6.58 14.33 -3.00
N PHE A 235 6.09 14.43 -1.77
CA PHE A 235 6.52 13.54 -0.67
C PHE A 235 6.09 12.08 -0.83
N ASP A 236 5.08 11.79 -1.65
CA ASP A 236 4.64 10.41 -1.91
C ASP A 236 5.32 9.79 -3.13
N ASN A 237 5.74 10.62 -4.09
CA ASN A 237 6.26 10.19 -5.38
C ASN A 237 7.77 10.45 -5.51
N ARG A 238 8.51 10.22 -4.41
CA ARG A 238 9.98 10.37 -4.31
C ARG A 238 10.75 9.19 -4.88
N HIS A 239 10.51 8.88 -6.16
CA HIS A 239 11.28 7.86 -6.87
C HIS A 239 11.81 8.44 -8.20
N PRO A 240 12.95 7.93 -8.73
CA PRO A 240 13.63 8.53 -9.89
C PRO A 240 12.98 8.18 -11.25
N TYR A 241 11.96 7.31 -11.23
CA TYR A 241 11.35 6.76 -12.45
C TYR A 241 10.10 7.54 -12.87
N PRO A 242 9.74 7.57 -14.16
CA PRO A 242 8.40 7.98 -14.59
C PRO A 242 7.30 7.19 -13.85
N TYR A 243 6.11 7.79 -13.74
CA TYR A 243 4.95 7.11 -13.18
C TYR A 243 3.66 7.52 -13.89
N LEU A 244 2.62 6.73 -13.67
CA LEU A 244 1.29 6.99 -14.19
C LEU A 244 0.37 7.41 -13.04
N SER A 245 -0.56 8.32 -13.32
CA SER A 245 -1.75 8.54 -12.50
C SER A 245 -3.00 8.20 -13.29
N ILE A 246 -3.89 7.42 -12.70
CA ILE A 246 -5.23 7.14 -13.25
C ILE A 246 -6.26 7.82 -12.36
N GLN A 247 -7.06 8.70 -12.94
CA GLN A 247 -8.18 9.37 -12.30
C GLN A 247 -9.50 8.83 -12.83
N VAL A 248 -10.43 8.45 -11.95
CA VAL A 248 -11.78 8.02 -12.33
C VAL A 248 -12.61 9.24 -12.70
N ARG A 249 -13.27 9.19 -13.86
CA ARG A 249 -14.16 10.21 -14.42
C ARG A 249 -15.62 9.80 -14.32
N TYR A 250 -15.94 8.52 -14.38
CA TYR A 250 -17.31 8.02 -14.39
C TYR A 250 -17.41 6.71 -13.59
N ASP A 251 -18.44 6.59 -12.78
CA ASP A 251 -18.78 5.38 -12.03
C ASP A 251 -19.85 4.63 -12.82
N ARG A 252 -19.50 3.43 -13.33
CA ARG A 252 -20.39 2.61 -14.16
C ARG A 252 -21.61 2.14 -13.40
N GLU A 253 -21.44 1.73 -12.14
CA GLU A 253 -22.50 1.17 -11.32
C GLU A 253 -23.53 2.25 -10.98
N LYS A 254 -23.05 3.42 -10.57
CA LYS A 254 -23.91 4.57 -10.23
C LYS A 254 -24.38 5.37 -11.45
N LYS A 255 -23.82 5.07 -12.62
CA LYS A 255 -24.05 5.80 -13.88
C LYS A 255 -23.87 7.31 -13.69
N ALA A 256 -22.82 7.70 -12.98
CA ALA A 256 -22.61 9.08 -12.55
C ALA A 256 -21.17 9.53 -12.76
N ARG A 257 -20.99 10.82 -13.06
CA ARG A 257 -19.65 11.42 -13.15
C ARG A 257 -19.01 11.47 -11.76
N VAL A 258 -17.73 11.10 -11.71
CA VAL A 258 -16.90 11.21 -10.52
C VAL A 258 -16.15 12.54 -10.55
N PHE A 259 -16.50 13.41 -9.61
CA PHE A 259 -15.88 14.71 -9.41
C PHE A 259 -15.56 14.92 -7.93
N TYR A 260 -14.53 15.72 -7.68
CA TYR A 260 -14.19 16.19 -6.35
C TYR A 260 -15.31 17.06 -5.80
N SER A 261 -15.63 16.88 -4.52
CA SER A 261 -16.43 17.83 -3.75
C SER A 261 -15.84 17.91 -2.35
N TRP A 262 -15.89 19.09 -1.74
CA TRP A 262 -15.36 19.30 -0.40
C TRP A 262 -15.94 18.31 0.62
N ASP A 263 -17.25 18.09 0.59
CA ASP A 263 -17.92 17.15 1.50
C ASP A 263 -17.36 15.73 1.40
N LYS A 264 -17.26 15.18 0.18
CA LYS A 264 -16.62 13.86 -0.07
C LYS A 264 -15.16 13.79 0.40
N ALA A 265 -14.43 14.89 0.40
CA ALA A 265 -13.02 14.92 0.76
C ALA A 265 -12.79 15.09 2.26
N TYR A 266 -13.63 15.87 2.94
CA TYR A 266 -13.41 16.30 4.33
C TYR A 266 -14.32 15.62 5.35
N ASN A 267 -15.52 15.20 4.95
CA ASN A 267 -16.54 14.65 5.86
C ASN A 267 -16.77 13.15 5.66
N ASN A 268 -16.22 12.56 4.62
CA ASN A 268 -16.63 11.23 4.17
C ASN A 268 -15.60 10.13 4.47
N PHE A 269 -15.00 10.16 5.66
CA PHE A 269 -14.11 9.12 6.18
C PHE A 269 -14.14 9.13 7.72
N LEU A 270 -13.91 7.99 8.35
CA LEU A 270 -13.86 7.82 9.80
C LEU A 270 -12.49 8.22 10.33
N ARG A 271 -12.47 8.83 11.52
CA ARG A 271 -11.27 9.18 12.28
C ARG A 271 -11.29 8.40 13.59
N TYR A 272 -10.15 7.87 14.00
CA TYR A 272 -9.98 7.03 15.19
C TYR A 272 -9.21 7.76 16.30
#